data_AF-H0QRH7-F1
#
_entry.id   AF-H0QRH7-F1
#
_cell.length_a   1.000
_cell.length_b   1.000
_cell.length_c   1.000
_cell.angle_alpha   90.00
_cell.angle_beta   90.00
_cell.angle_gamma   90.00
#
_symmetry.space_group_name_H-M   'P 1'
#
loop_
_entity.id
_entity.type
_entity.pdbx_description
1 polymer ?
#
loop_
_entity_poly.entity_id
_entity_poly.type
_entity_poly.pdbx_seq_one_letter_code
_entity_poly.pdbx_strand_id
1 'polypeptide(L)'
;MAGIVEFSHAYNLQISVTQAAREAAREMAIEDDQGAAALAAAAGAPGLSTGDFDYSFSPAACADGDNMTVTITYPAATLTGIFGSSVTVTGVGAMRCGG
;
A
#
# COMPACT_ATOMS: atom_id res chain seq x y z
N MET A 1 11.50 22.46 -14.17
CA MET A 1 10.91 21.35 -14.95
C MET A 1 11.13 19.99 -14.26
N ALA A 2 12.33 19.66 -13.78
CA ALA A 2 12.60 18.41 -13.05
C ALA A 2 11.67 18.17 -11.84
N GLY A 3 11.31 19.22 -11.09
CA GLY A 3 10.40 19.08 -9.94
C GLY A 3 8.97 18.62 -10.28
N ILE A 4 8.42 18.98 -11.45
CA ILE A 4 7.09 18.54 -11.86
C ILE A 4 7.10 17.03 -12.13
N VAL A 5 8.10 16.55 -12.86
CA VAL A 5 8.24 15.12 -13.18
C VAL A 5 8.42 14.30 -11.91
N GLU A 6 9.27 14.75 -10.98
CA GLU A 6 9.49 14.07 -9.71
C GLU A 6 8.20 14.00 -8.87
N PHE A 7 7.48 15.10 -8.76
CA PHE A 7 6.23 15.15 -8.02
C PHE A 7 5.16 14.26 -8.67
N SER A 8 5.02 14.29 -10.00
CA SER A 8 4.09 13.43 -10.73
C SER A 8 4.39 11.95 -10.52
N HIS A 9 5.68 11.57 -10.50
CA HIS A 9 6.11 10.20 -10.22
C HIS A 9 5.79 9.79 -8.78
N ALA A 10 6.19 10.61 -7.79
CA ALA A 10 5.89 10.34 -6.38
C ALA A 10 4.38 10.22 -6.12
N TYR A 11 3.58 11.06 -6.76
CA TYR A 11 2.12 11.01 -6.64
C TYR A 11 1.52 9.75 -7.30
N ASN A 12 2.04 9.32 -8.44
CA ASN A 12 1.61 8.09 -9.09
C ASN A 12 1.90 6.85 -8.21
N LEU A 13 3.08 6.82 -7.58
CA LEU A 13 3.45 5.79 -6.61
C LEU A 13 2.52 5.81 -5.39
N GLN A 14 2.26 7.00 -4.83
CA GLN A 14 1.35 7.17 -3.71
C GLN A 14 -0.04 6.62 -4.01
N ILE A 15 -0.60 6.90 -5.20
CA ILE A 15 -1.89 6.33 -5.62
C ILE A 15 -1.81 4.80 -5.66
N SER A 16 -0.75 4.26 -6.26
CA SER A 16 -0.57 2.82 -6.42
C SER A 16 -0.47 2.11 -5.07
N VAL A 17 0.34 2.61 -4.14
CA VAL A 17 0.46 2.05 -2.77
C VAL A 17 -0.85 2.18 -1.99
N THR A 18 -1.60 3.27 -2.20
CA THR A 18 -2.93 3.44 -1.57
C THR A 18 -3.93 2.42 -2.11
N GLN A 19 -3.91 2.13 -3.42
CA GLN A 19 -4.76 1.09 -4.01
C GLN A 19 -4.37 -0.30 -3.49
N ALA A 20 -3.07 -0.62 -3.45
CA ALA A 20 -2.59 -1.86 -2.84
C ALA A 20 -3.09 -2.04 -1.39
N ALA A 21 -3.02 -0.99 -0.57
CA ALA A 21 -3.48 -1.06 0.81
C ALA A 21 -4.99 -1.29 0.93
N ARG A 22 -5.79 -0.73 0.00
CA ARG A 22 -7.25 -0.97 -0.06
C ARG A 22 -7.57 -2.41 -0.44
N GLU A 23 -6.88 -2.97 -1.42
CA GLU A 23 -7.07 -4.36 -1.83
C GLU A 23 -6.62 -5.33 -0.72
N ALA A 24 -5.50 -5.08 -0.06
CA ALA A 24 -5.08 -5.88 1.08
C ALA A 24 -6.07 -5.81 2.25
N ALA A 25 -6.61 -4.62 2.57
CA ALA A 25 -7.63 -4.48 3.60
C ALA A 25 -8.93 -5.22 3.25
N ARG A 26 -9.31 -5.25 1.97
CA ARG A 26 -10.45 -6.03 1.47
C ARG A 26 -10.24 -7.51 1.68
N GLU A 27 -9.07 -8.00 1.31
CA GLU A 27 -8.76 -9.42 1.40
C GLU A 27 -8.73 -9.88 2.87
N MET A 28 -8.08 -9.10 3.74
CA MET A 28 -8.12 -9.34 5.20
C MET A 28 -9.54 -9.31 5.77
N ALA A 29 -10.41 -8.45 5.25
CA ALA A 29 -11.80 -8.36 5.70
C ALA A 29 -12.67 -9.56 5.29
N ILE A 30 -12.26 -10.33 4.27
CA ILE A 30 -13.02 -11.45 3.71
C ILE A 30 -12.41 -12.79 4.12
N GLU A 31 -11.09 -12.94 3.95
CA GLU A 31 -10.38 -14.22 4.12
C GLU A 31 -9.59 -14.29 5.44
N ASP A 32 -9.35 -13.16 6.10
CA ASP A 32 -8.50 -13.04 7.30
C ASP A 32 -7.09 -13.67 7.14
N ASP A 33 -6.55 -13.62 5.92
CA ASP A 33 -5.25 -14.19 5.56
C ASP A 33 -4.28 -13.11 5.07
N GLN A 34 -3.21 -12.90 5.84
CA GLN A 34 -2.19 -11.87 5.54
C GLN A 34 -1.37 -12.20 4.28
N GLY A 35 -1.19 -13.48 3.96
CA GLY A 35 -0.50 -13.93 2.74
C GLY A 35 -1.33 -13.65 1.50
N ALA A 36 -2.63 -13.97 1.54
CA ALA A 36 -3.58 -13.61 0.48
C ALA A 36 -3.67 -12.09 0.32
N ALA A 37 -3.71 -11.35 1.42
CA ALA A 37 -3.73 -9.89 1.41
C ALA A 37 -2.48 -9.26 0.79
N ALA A 38 -1.29 -9.83 1.02
CA ALA A 38 -0.06 -9.37 0.36
C ALA A 38 -0.09 -9.60 -1.16
N LEU A 39 -0.67 -10.72 -1.61
CA LEU A 39 -0.87 -10.99 -3.04
C LEU A 39 -1.89 -10.03 -3.66
N ALA A 40 -2.99 -9.74 -2.95
CA ALA A 40 -3.99 -8.76 -3.37
C ALA A 40 -3.41 -7.34 -3.45
N ALA A 41 -2.60 -6.94 -2.47
CA ALA A 41 -1.84 -5.68 -2.52
C ALA A 41 -0.90 -5.63 -3.74
N ALA A 42 -0.19 -6.72 -4.03
CA ALA A 42 0.70 -6.77 -5.18
C ALA A 42 -0.06 -6.64 -6.51
N ALA A 43 -1.26 -7.24 -6.62
CA ALA A 43 -2.13 -7.06 -7.77
C ALA A 43 -2.68 -5.62 -7.88
N GLY A 44 -2.90 -4.94 -6.75
CA GLY A 44 -3.37 -3.55 -6.67
C GLY A 44 -2.31 -2.48 -6.99
N ALA A 45 -1.03 -2.84 -7.03
CA ALA A 45 0.09 -1.95 -7.37
C ALA A 45 0.97 -2.54 -8.49
N PRO A 46 0.43 -2.72 -9.71
CA PRO A 46 1.20 -3.29 -10.82
C PRO A 46 2.37 -2.37 -11.18
N GLY A 47 3.57 -2.96 -11.30
CA GLY A 47 4.79 -2.25 -11.66
C GLY A 47 5.61 -1.71 -10.48
N LEU A 48 5.14 -1.88 -9.24
CA LEU A 48 5.96 -1.64 -8.04
C LEU A 48 6.66 -2.93 -7.62
N SER A 49 7.85 -2.79 -7.04
CA SER A 49 8.58 -3.90 -6.39
C SER A 49 7.91 -4.21 -5.05
N THR A 50 6.87 -5.04 -5.07
CA THR A 50 6.05 -5.36 -3.88
C THR A 50 6.81 -6.15 -2.81
N GLY A 51 8.01 -6.66 -3.13
CA GLY A 51 8.94 -7.23 -2.16
C GLY A 51 9.54 -6.21 -1.17
N ASP A 52 9.48 -4.92 -1.50
CA ASP A 52 9.92 -3.83 -0.61
C ASP A 52 8.75 -3.20 0.16
N PHE A 53 7.54 -3.77 0.06
CA PHE A 53 6.38 -3.29 0.81
C PHE A 53 6.51 -3.73 2.27
N ASP A 54 6.47 -2.76 3.17
CA ASP A 54 6.33 -2.98 4.60
C ASP A 54 4.85 -2.91 4.97
N TYR A 55 4.29 -4.03 5.43
CA TYR A 55 2.87 -4.16 5.75
C TYR A 55 2.64 -4.06 7.25
N SER A 56 1.70 -3.22 7.64
CA SER A 56 1.18 -3.15 9.00
C SER A 56 -0.32 -3.40 9.01
N PHE A 57 -0.70 -4.50 9.64
CA PHE A 57 -2.07 -4.99 9.75
C PHE A 57 -2.59 -4.67 11.16
N SER A 58 -3.73 -3.98 11.23
CA SER A 58 -4.37 -3.63 12.50
C SER A 58 -5.89 -3.73 12.40
N PRO A 59 -6.55 -4.61 13.17
CA PRO A 59 -5.98 -5.68 14.00
C PRO A 59 -5.23 -6.77 13.18
N ALA A 60 -4.48 -7.65 13.85
CA ALA A 60 -3.70 -8.71 13.17
C ALA A 60 -4.58 -9.81 12.57
N ALA A 61 -5.80 -9.95 13.09
CA ALA A 61 -6.86 -10.81 12.60
C ALA A 61 -8.17 -10.02 12.62
N CYS A 62 -9.05 -10.30 11.68
CA CYS A 62 -10.29 -9.61 11.43
C CYS A 62 -11.44 -10.30 12.16
N ALA A 63 -11.92 -9.71 13.26
CA ALA A 63 -13.12 -10.19 13.94
C ALA A 63 -14.37 -9.45 13.42
N ASP A 64 -15.51 -10.14 13.35
CA ASP A 64 -16.77 -9.55 12.87
C ASP A 64 -17.12 -8.25 13.60
N GLY A 65 -17.33 -7.18 12.83
CA GLY A 65 -17.65 -5.85 13.35
C GLY A 65 -16.45 -4.96 13.64
N ASP A 66 -15.22 -5.49 13.62
CA ASP A 66 -14.00 -4.68 13.70
C ASP A 66 -13.69 -3.98 12.37
N ASN A 67 -12.82 -2.96 12.43
CA ASN A 67 -12.30 -2.29 11.25
C ASN A 67 -10.86 -2.75 10.99
N MET A 68 -10.68 -3.49 9.91
CA MET A 68 -9.38 -3.86 9.40
C MET A 68 -8.71 -2.68 8.73
N THR A 69 -7.55 -2.28 9.22
CA THR A 69 -6.71 -1.24 8.65
C THR A 69 -5.39 -1.86 8.19
N VAL A 70 -5.06 -1.66 6.92
CA VAL A 70 -3.79 -2.08 6.34
C VAL A 70 -3.03 -0.83 5.94
N THR A 71 -1.83 -0.68 6.48
CA THR A 71 -0.89 0.36 6.10
C THR A 71 0.27 -0.27 5.35
N ILE A 72 0.60 0.26 4.19
CA ILE A 72 1.73 -0.17 3.37
C ILE A 72 2.70 0.99 3.23
N THR A 73 3.94 0.75 3.62
CA THR A 73 5.04 1.70 3.43
C THR A 73 5.97 1.18 2.35
N TYR A 74 6.35 2.05 1.40
CA TYR A 74 7.22 1.67 0.28
C TYR A 74 8.33 2.71 0.07
N PRO A 75 9.61 2.33 0.12
CA PRO A 75 10.74 3.20 -0.19
C PRO A 75 10.94 3.29 -1.70
N ALA A 76 10.31 4.27 -2.35
CA ALA A 76 10.42 4.45 -3.79
C ALA A 76 11.70 5.19 -4.19
N ALA A 77 12.34 4.77 -5.28
CA ALA A 77 13.46 5.51 -5.85
C ALA A 77 13.00 6.82 -6.50
N THR A 78 13.77 7.89 -6.33
CA THR A 78 13.51 9.17 -7.03
C THR A 78 14.06 9.14 -8.44
N LEU A 79 13.44 9.85 -9.39
CA LEU A 79 13.90 9.86 -10.79
C LEU A 79 14.97 10.92 -11.08
N THR A 80 14.91 12.04 -10.38
CA THR A 80 15.72 13.24 -10.62
C THR A 80 16.66 13.58 -9.46
N GLY A 81 16.49 12.92 -8.31
CA GLY A 81 17.30 13.14 -7.11
C GLY A 81 16.97 14.40 -6.30
N ILE A 82 15.92 15.15 -6.68
CA ILE A 82 15.50 16.38 -5.99
C ILE A 82 15.08 16.13 -4.54
N PHE A 83 14.57 14.93 -4.23
CA PHE A 83 14.15 14.52 -2.88
C PHE A 83 15.17 13.60 -2.17
N GLY A 84 16.41 13.52 -2.67
CA GLY A 84 17.40 12.53 -2.23
C GLY A 84 17.36 11.26 -3.09
N SER A 85 17.91 10.14 -2.61
CA SER A 85 18.00 8.89 -3.38
C SER A 85 16.66 8.12 -3.43
N SER A 86 15.83 8.29 -2.40
CA SER A 86 14.55 7.59 -2.24
C SER A 86 13.56 8.45 -1.47
N VAL A 87 12.28 8.31 -1.79
CA VAL A 87 11.14 8.90 -1.08
C VAL A 87 10.27 7.77 -0.53
N THR A 88 9.97 7.83 0.76
CA THR A 88 9.05 6.88 1.38
C THR A 88 7.62 7.34 1.13
N VAL A 89 6.80 6.49 0.51
CA VAL A 89 5.37 6.70 0.33
C VAL A 89 4.60 5.71 1.20
N THR A 90 3.43 6.13 1.69
CA THR A 90 2.63 5.34 2.63
C THR A 90 1.18 5.33 2.18
N GLY A 91 0.65 4.15 1.85
CA GLY A 91 -0.76 3.93 1.55
C GLY A 91 -1.50 3.34 2.74
N VAL A 92 -2.76 3.73 2.93
CA VAL A 92 -3.62 3.20 3.98
C VAL A 92 -4.95 2.80 3.38
N GLY A 93 -5.38 1.58 3.65
CA GLY A 93 -6.71 1.05 3.33
C GLY A 93 -7.40 0.59 4.61
N ALA A 94 -8.71 0.81 4.71
CA ALA A 94 -9.50 0.29 5.81
C ALA A 94 -10.83 -0.28 5.30
N MET A 95 -11.24 -1.43 5.85
CA MET A 95 -12.52 -2.09 5.58
C MET A 95 -13.08 -2.71 6.86
N ARG A 96 -14.41 -2.79 6.95
CA ARG A 96 -15.07 -3.45 8.08
C ARG A 96 -15.07 -4.97 7.86
N CYS A 97 -14.65 -5.71 8.88
CA CYS A 97 -14.71 -7.17 8.89
C CYS A 97 -16.17 -7.64 8.90
N GLY A 98 -16.48 -8.69 8.11
CA GLY A 98 -17.77 -9.37 8.16
C GLY A 98 -18.85 -8.89 7.17
N GLY A 99 -18.57 -7.85 6.36
CA GLY A 99 -19.53 -7.32 5.36
C GLY A 99 -20.69 -6.53 5.98
#